data_AF-A0A7C5TD54-F1
#
_entry.id   AF-A0A7C5TD54-F1
#
_cell.length_a   1.000
_cell.length_b   1.000
_cell.length_c   1.000
_cell.angle_alpha   90.00
_cell.angle_beta   90.00
_cell.angle_gamma   90.00
#
_symmetry.space_group_name_H-M   'P 1'
#
loop_
_entity.id
_entity.type
_entity.pdbx_description
1 polymer ?
#
loop_
_entity_poly.entity_id
_entity_poly.type
_entity_poly.pdbx_seq_one_letter_code
_entity_poly.pdbx_strand_id
1 'polypeptide(L)'
;MLAKLASDKMYGPLDVLATTPDISVALGSLYNAIRYAKSQGYTIPSEEEFNAFVAIAKKNPEVMREIAIKALIRAEKMKQPQQQTQQQSDRKESKQVG
;
A
#
# COMPACT_ATOMS: atom_id res chain seq x y z
N MET A 1 0.78 -3.95 -3.53
CA MET A 1 0.71 -2.97 -4.64
C MET A 1 0.44 -1.53 -4.17
N LEU A 2 -0.78 -1.16 -3.72
CA LEU A 2 -1.16 0.25 -3.45
C LEU A 2 -0.22 1.00 -2.49
N ALA A 3 0.26 0.34 -1.44
CA ALA A 3 1.23 0.93 -0.50
C ALA A 3 2.54 1.33 -1.19
N LYS A 4 2.99 0.57 -2.20
CA LYS A 4 4.19 0.91 -2.98
C LYS A 4 3.94 2.16 -3.83
N LEU A 5 2.78 2.24 -4.50
CA LEU A 5 2.39 3.43 -5.26
C LEU A 5 2.37 4.69 -4.37
N ALA A 6 1.78 4.58 -3.18
CA ALA A 6 1.77 5.66 -2.20
C ALA A 6 3.17 6.01 -1.67
N SER A 7 4.07 5.03 -1.51
CA SER A 7 5.47 5.29 -1.13
C SER A 7 6.21 6.10 -2.21
N ASP A 8 5.83 5.91 -3.47
CA ASP A 8 6.33 6.66 -4.63
C ASP A 8 5.56 7.97 -4.87
N LYS A 9 4.72 8.38 -3.90
CA LYS A 9 3.89 9.59 -3.93
C LYS A 9 2.82 9.61 -5.03
N MET A 10 2.42 8.45 -5.55
CA MET A 10 1.27 8.35 -6.46
C MET A 10 0.00 8.07 -5.67
N TYR A 11 -0.74 9.15 -5.36
CA TYR A 11 -1.92 9.09 -4.52
C TYR A 11 -3.24 8.93 -5.29
N GLY A 12 -3.29 9.29 -6.57
CA GLY A 12 -4.52 9.29 -7.37
C GLY A 12 -5.40 8.03 -7.23
N PRO A 13 -4.83 6.80 -7.32
CA PRO A 13 -5.62 5.60 -7.10
C PRO A 13 -6.19 5.45 -5.68
N LEU A 14 -5.45 5.90 -4.67
CA LEU A 14 -5.89 5.87 -3.27
C LEU A 14 -6.94 6.94 -3.01
N ASP A 15 -6.79 8.14 -3.58
CA ASP A 15 -7.73 9.25 -3.45
C ASP A 15 -9.09 8.87 -4.02
N VAL A 16 -9.11 8.23 -5.19
CA VAL A 16 -10.35 7.70 -5.79
C VAL A 16 -10.98 6.65 -4.87
N LEU A 17 -10.22 5.65 -4.43
CA LEU A 17 -10.73 4.59 -3.54
C LEU A 17 -11.26 5.14 -2.19
N ALA A 18 -10.69 6.23 -1.67
CA ALA A 18 -11.10 6.84 -0.43
C ALA A 18 -12.41 7.65 -0.53
N THR A 19 -12.71 8.17 -1.72
CA THR A 19 -13.79 9.15 -1.93
C THR A 19 -14.98 8.60 -2.71
N THR A 20 -14.78 7.65 -3.62
CA THR A 20 -15.88 7.11 -4.43
C THR A 20 -16.66 6.01 -3.68
N PRO A 21 -18.00 6.07 -3.64
CA PRO A 21 -18.83 4.94 -3.27
C PRO A 21 -19.10 4.00 -4.46
N ASP A 22 -18.85 4.44 -5.70
CA ASP A 22 -19.09 3.65 -6.90
C ASP A 22 -17.87 2.80 -7.27
N ILE A 23 -18.04 1.48 -7.21
CA ILE A 23 -17.04 0.49 -7.57
C ILE A 23 -16.59 0.61 -9.03
N SER A 24 -17.45 1.05 -9.95
CA SER A 24 -17.10 1.20 -11.37
C SER A 24 -16.03 2.28 -11.57
N VAL A 25 -16.14 3.38 -10.82
CA VAL A 25 -15.13 4.45 -10.80
C VAL A 25 -13.82 3.93 -10.19
N ALA A 26 -13.90 3.19 -9.09
CA ALA A 26 -12.74 2.58 -8.46
C ALA A 26 -12.01 1.60 -9.40
N LEU A 27 -12.76 0.79 -10.16
CA LEU A 27 -12.21 -0.17 -11.12
C LEU A 27 -11.39 0.51 -12.23
N GLY A 28 -11.86 1.63 -12.77
CA GLY A 28 -11.09 2.41 -13.75
C GLY A 28 -9.75 2.90 -13.18
N SER A 29 -9.77 3.33 -11.90
CA SER A 29 -8.55 3.76 -11.22
C SER A 29 -7.60 2.60 -10.90
N LEU A 30 -8.14 1.46 -10.47
CA LEU A 30 -7.39 0.24 -10.21
C LEU A 30 -6.74 -0.34 -11.47
N TYR A 31 -7.41 -0.25 -12.63
CA TYR A 31 -6.80 -0.61 -13.91
C TYR A 31 -5.51 0.17 -14.15
N ASN A 32 -5.55 1.51 -14.00
CA ASN A 32 -4.38 2.36 -14.18
C ASN A 32 -3.28 2.03 -13.17
N ALA A 33 -3.66 1.79 -11.90
CA ALA A 33 -2.73 1.40 -10.84
C ALA A 33 -2.02 0.07 -11.13
N ILE A 34 -2.76 -0.96 -11.58
CA ILE A 34 -2.20 -2.27 -11.94
C ILE A 34 -1.31 -2.16 -13.17
N ARG A 35 -1.75 -1.43 -14.21
CA ARG A 35 -0.96 -1.19 -15.43
C ARG A 35 0.38 -0.54 -15.11
N TYR A 36 0.37 0.48 -14.26
CA TYR A 36 1.58 1.16 -13.81
C TYR A 36 2.44 0.24 -12.94
N ALA A 37 1.87 -0.43 -11.96
CA ALA A 37 2.60 -1.36 -11.10
C ALA A 37 3.34 -2.43 -11.93
N LYS A 38 2.68 -2.98 -12.96
CA LYS A 38 3.30 -3.93 -13.88
C LYS A 38 4.45 -3.31 -14.67
N SER A 39 4.34 -2.06 -15.14
CA SER A 39 5.44 -1.40 -15.87
C SER A 39 6.67 -1.10 -15.01
N GLN A 40 6.47 -0.93 -13.69
CA GLN A 40 7.56 -0.76 -12.72
C GLN A 40 8.10 -2.09 -12.16
N GLY A 41 7.58 -3.24 -12.58
CA GLY A 41 7.97 -4.55 -12.03
C GLY A 41 7.49 -4.79 -10.59
N TYR A 42 6.46 -4.07 -10.14
CA TYR A 42 5.89 -4.28 -8.81
C TYR A 42 4.97 -5.50 -8.80
N THR A 43 4.85 -6.15 -7.64
CA THR A 43 3.85 -7.20 -7.45
C THR A 43 2.44 -6.62 -7.60
N ILE A 44 1.69 -7.22 -8.53
CA ILE A 44 0.27 -6.96 -8.77
C ILE A 44 -0.57 -8.06 -8.12
N PRO A 45 -1.85 -7.78 -7.77
CA PRO A 45 -2.74 -8.81 -7.26
C PRO A 45 -2.99 -9.91 -8.29
N SER A 46 -3.26 -11.13 -7.83
CA SER A 46 -3.79 -12.20 -8.68
C SER A 46 -5.23 -11.90 -9.11
N GLU A 47 -5.72 -12.65 -10.09
CA GLU A 47 -7.12 -12.57 -10.52
C GLU A 47 -8.09 -12.93 -9.38
N GLU A 48 -7.75 -13.95 -8.58
CA GLU A 48 -8.54 -14.38 -7.44
C GLU A 48 -8.61 -13.29 -6.35
N GLU A 49 -7.48 -12.67 -6.01
CA GLU A 49 -7.41 -11.56 -5.05
C GLU A 49 -8.24 -10.36 -5.54
N PHE A 50 -8.18 -10.06 -6.84
CA PHE A 50 -8.96 -8.99 -7.45
C PHE A 50 -10.46 -9.29 -7.41
N ASN A 51 -10.87 -10.50 -7.82
CA ASN A 51 -12.26 -10.92 -7.82
C ASN A 51 -12.86 -10.92 -6.40
N ALA A 52 -12.10 -11.38 -5.41
CA ALA A 52 -12.50 -11.32 -4.00
C ALA A 52 -12.70 -9.88 -3.53
N PHE A 53 -11.77 -8.98 -3.84
CA PHE A 53 -11.92 -7.55 -3.52
C PHE A 53 -13.17 -6.95 -4.16
N VAL A 54 -13.42 -7.19 -5.45
CA VAL A 54 -14.61 -6.67 -6.16
C VAL A 54 -15.90 -7.19 -5.55
N ALA A 55 -15.96 -8.48 -5.21
CA ALA A 55 -17.14 -9.07 -4.58
C ALA A 55 -17.43 -8.45 -3.21
N ILE A 56 -16.40 -8.17 -2.42
CA ILE A 56 -16.54 -7.50 -1.11
C ILE A 56 -16.96 -6.04 -1.31
N ALA A 57 -16.27 -5.29 -2.17
CA ALA A 57 -16.53 -3.86 -2.38
C ALA A 57 -17.93 -3.59 -2.95
N LYS A 58 -18.49 -4.49 -3.77
CA LYS A 58 -19.88 -4.41 -4.23
C LYS A 58 -20.90 -4.53 -3.10
N LYS A 59 -20.60 -5.31 -2.06
CA LYS A 59 -21.48 -5.50 -0.89
C LYS A 59 -21.25 -4.43 0.18
N ASN A 60 -20.00 -3.98 0.31
CA ASN A 60 -19.57 -3.00 1.30
C ASN A 60 -18.56 -2.01 0.67
N PRO A 61 -19.03 -0.90 0.08
CA PRO A 61 -18.15 0.08 -0.56
C PRO A 61 -17.10 0.70 0.37
N GLU A 62 -17.35 0.78 1.68
CA GLU A 62 -16.42 1.34 2.67
C GLU A 62 -15.07 0.59 2.73
N VAL A 63 -15.04 -0.67 2.30
CA VAL A 63 -13.79 -1.45 2.20
C VAL A 63 -12.78 -0.79 1.25
N MET A 64 -13.23 -0.08 0.22
CA MET A 64 -12.34 0.65 -0.69
C MET A 64 -11.56 1.74 0.07
N ARG A 65 -12.26 2.53 0.88
CA ARG A 65 -11.67 3.57 1.72
C ARG A 65 -10.75 2.97 2.77
N GLU A 66 -11.17 1.89 3.42
CA GLU A 66 -10.36 1.19 4.42
C GLU A 66 -9.02 0.70 3.82
N ILE A 67 -9.06 0.11 2.62
CA ILE A 67 -7.86 -0.34 1.91
C ILE A 67 -6.95 0.83 1.54
N ALA A 68 -7.50 1.96 1.07
CA ALA A 68 -6.72 3.15 0.76
C ALA A 68 -5.98 3.68 2.00
N ILE A 69 -6.68 3.78 3.15
CA ILE A 69 -6.09 4.23 4.43
C ILE A 69 -4.98 3.26 4.88
N LYS A 70 -5.25 1.94 4.84
CA LYS A 70 -4.25 0.92 5.20
C LYS A 70 -3.02 1.00 4.29
N ALA A 71 -3.20 1.27 3.00
CA ALA A 71 -2.10 1.42 2.06
C ALA A 71 -1.24 2.65 2.39
N LEU A 72 -1.83 3.79 2.74
CA LEU A 72 -1.10 4.99 3.19
C LEU A 72 -0.28 4.72 4.45
N ILE A 73 -0.89 4.10 5.47
CA ILE A 73 -0.20 3.74 6.72
C ILE A 73 0.99 2.81 6.42
N ARG A 74 0.81 1.84 5.53
CA ARG A 74 1.87 0.91 5.15
C ARG A 74 2.99 1.59 4.35
N ALA A 75 2.65 2.57 3.51
CA ALA A 75 3.63 3.34 2.76
C ALA A 75 4.56 4.15 3.67
N GLU A 76 4.04 4.76 4.74
CA GLU A 76 4.86 5.47 5.73
C GLU A 76 5.86 4.53 6.42
N LYS A 77 5.45 3.30 6.73
CA LYS A 77 6.35 2.29 7.29
C LYS A 77 7.45 1.85 6.32
N MET A 78 7.19 1.89 5.01
CA MET A 78 8.21 1.57 3.99
C MET A 78 9.28 2.66 3.86
N LYS A 79 8.94 3.91 4.19
CA LYS A 79 9.89 5.04 4.16
C LYS A 79 10.86 5.05 5.34
N GLN A 80 10.58 4.31 6.40
CA GLN A 80 11.48 4.16 7.55
C GLN A 80 12.39 2.95 7.28
N PRO A 81 13.62 3.15 6.78
CA PRO A 81 14.56 2.03 6.74
C PRO A 81 14.90 1.71 8.20
N GLN A 82 14.77 0.45 8.61
CA GLN A 82 15.41 -0.23 9.74
C GLN A 82 16.34 0.62 10.66
N GLN A 83 15.86 1.69 11.29
CA GLN A 83 16.67 2.46 12.25
C GLN A 83 16.83 1.73 13.61
N GLN A 84 16.25 0.53 13.75
CA GLN A 84 16.33 -0.26 14.96
C GLN A 84 17.47 -1.29 14.97
N THR A 85 18.16 -1.56 13.86
CA THR A 85 19.26 -2.55 13.86
C THR A 85 20.63 -1.94 14.18
N GLN A 86 20.83 -0.63 13.99
CA GLN A 86 22.12 0.03 14.26
C GLN A 86 22.29 0.59 15.68
N GLN A 87 21.20 0.91 16.40
CA GLN A 87 21.31 1.35 17.81
C GLN A 87 21.60 0.22 18.80
N GLN A 88 21.54 -1.05 18.37
CA GLN A 88 21.81 -2.21 19.24
C GLN A 88 23.25 -2.74 19.11
N SER A 89 23.97 -2.42 18.02
CA SER A 89 25.41 -2.69 17.88
C SER A 89 26.25 -1.69 18.69
N ASP A 90 25.94 -0.39 18.61
CA ASP A 90 26.75 0.65 19.30
C ASP A 90 26.61 0.60 20.83
N ARG A 91 25.45 0.16 21.34
CA ARG A 91 25.24 -0.04 22.80
C ARG A 91 25.92 -1.27 23.36
N LYS A 92 26.31 -2.26 22.54
CA LYS A 92 26.98 -3.49 23.01
C LYS A 92 28.51 -3.32 23.05
N GLU A 93 29.10 -2.60 22.11
CA GLU A 93 30.54 -2.28 22.17
C GLU A 93 30.89 -1.34 23.33
N SER A 94 30.03 -0.34 23.60
CA SER A 94 30.26 0.63 24.69
C SER A 94 30.22 0.02 26.11
N LYS A 95 29.72 -1.21 26.28
CA LYS A 95 29.62 -1.90 27.58
C LYS A 95 30.70 -2.96 27.81
N GLN A 96 31.59 -3.20 26.84
CA GLN A 96 32.67 -4.19 26.96
C GLN A 96 34.06 -3.57 27.18
N VAL A 97 34.17 -2.24 27.19
CA VAL A 97 35.45 -1.52 27.36
C VAL A 97 35.48 -0.66 28.64
N GLY A 98 34.63 -0.98 29.63
CA GLY A 98 34.58 -0.29 30.94
C GLY A 98 34.97 -1.20 32.08
#